data_AF-A0A7C5H9F6-F1
#
_entry.id   AF-A0A7C5H9F6-F1
#
_cell.length_a   1.000
_cell.length_b   1.000
_cell.length_c   1.000
_cell.angle_alpha   90.00
_cell.angle_beta   90.00
_cell.angle_gamma   90.00
#
_symmetry.space_group_name_H-M   'P 1'
#
loop_
_entity.id
_entity.type
_entity.pdbx_description
1 polymer ?
#
loop_
_entity_poly.entity_id
_entity_poly.type
_entity_poly.pdbx_seq_one_letter_code
_entity_poly.pdbx_strand_id
1 'polypeptide(L)' 'MKNTHYIAYIEQDEDGVFIGSIPSVPSCHAQGNTEEE' A
#
# COMPACT_ATOMS: atom_id res chain seq x y z
N MET A 1 12.17 5.06 -20.74
CA MET A 1 11.46 4.25 -19.72
C MET A 1 10.04 4.77 -19.63
N LYS A 2 9.03 3.90 -19.57
CA LYS A 2 7.63 4.33 -19.43
C LYS A 2 7.39 4.65 -17.95
N ASN A 3 6.87 5.84 -17.64
CA ASN A 3 6.36 6.14 -16.31
C ASN A 3 5.04 5.40 -16.13
N THR A 4 5.03 4.43 -15.23
CA THR A 4 3.80 3.75 -14.81
C THR A 4 3.38 4.33 -13.47
N HIS A 5 2.13 4.79 -13.40
CA HIS A 5 1.51 5.26 -12.17
C HIS A 5 0.54 4.19 -11.66
N TYR A 6 0.56 3.95 -10.36
CA TYR A 6 -0.34 3.04 -9.67
C TYR A 6 -1.12 3.81 -8.61
N ILE A 7 -2.36 3.38 -8.33
CA ILE A 7 -3.14 3.88 -7.21
C ILE A 7 -2.86 2.94 -6.04
N ALA A 8 -2.32 3.49 -4.96
CA ALA A 8 -2.13 2.79 -3.70
C ALA A 8 -3.32 3.06 -2.78
N TYR A 9 -3.80 2.02 -2.10
CA TYR A 9 -4.79 2.10 -1.04
C TYR A 9 -4.07 1.84 0.28
N ILE A 10 -4.30 2.70 1.27
CA ILE A 10 -3.72 2.59 2.61
C ILE A 10 -4.88 2.41 3.58
N GLU A 11 -4.82 1.32 4.34
CA GLU A 11 -5.79 1.00 5.40
C GLU A 11 -5.03 0.83 6.71
N GLN A 12 -5.57 1.34 7.82
CA GLN A 12 -5.01 1.08 9.15
C GLN A 12 -5.78 -0.07 9.80
N ASP A 13 -5.05 -1.07 10.27
CA ASP A 13 -5.55 -2.25 10.97
C ASP A 13 -5.83 -1.99 12.47
N GLU A 14 -6.50 -2.94 13.13
CA GLU A 14 -6.85 -2.93 14.55
C GLU A 14 -5.64 -2.73 15.49
N ASP A 15 -4.44 -3.21 15.11
CA ASP A 15 -3.20 -3.03 15.88
C ASP A 15 -2.49 -1.68 15.57
N GLY A 16 -3.08 -0.84 14.70
CA GLY A 16 -2.54 0.46 14.31
C GLY A 16 -1.49 0.41 13.20
N VAL A 17 -1.25 -0.76 12.62
CA VAL A 17 -0.35 -0.96 11.47
C VAL A 17 -1.02 -0.49 10.18
N PHE A 18 -0.27 0.20 9.32
CA PHE A 18 -0.74 0.62 8.00
C PHE A 18 -0.45 -0.47 6.98
N ILE A 19 -1.47 -0.87 6.22
CA ILE A 19 -1.38 -1.84 5.14
C ILE A 19 -1.59 -1.11 3.81
N GLY A 20 -0.56 -1.10 2.98
CA GLY A 20 -0.60 -0.59 1.62
C GLY A 20 -0.92 -1.69 0.61
N SER A 21 -1.82 -1.44 -0.33
CA SER A 21 -2.16 -2.38 -1.41
C SER A 21 -2.30 -1.70 -2.78
N ILE A 22 -1.96 -2.44 -3.84
CA ILE A 22 -2.15 -1.99 -5.23
C ILE A 22 -3.11 -2.95 -5.93
N PRO A 23 -4.42 -2.64 -6.04
CA PRO A 23 -5.42 -3.60 -6.53
C PRO A 23 -5.24 -3.99 -8.00
N SER A 24 -4.54 -3.16 -8.79
CA SER A 24 -4.21 -3.48 -10.18
C SER A 24 -3.03 -4.44 -10.32
N VAL A 25 -2.32 -4.76 -9.23
CA VAL A 25 -1.21 -5.70 -9.21
C VAL A 25 -1.51 -6.80 -8.19
N PRO A 26 -1.85 -8.03 -8.63
CA PRO A 26 -2.26 -9.09 -7.72
C PRO A 26 -1.14 -9.40 -6.72
N SER A 27 -1.55 -9.57 -5.45
CA SER A 27 -0.65 -9.89 -4.33
C SER A 27 0.40 -8.82 -4.00
N CYS A 28 0.29 -7.59 -4.52
CA CYS A 28 1.19 -6.49 -4.15
C CYS A 28 0.69 -5.76 -2.90
N HIS A 29 1.33 -6.05 -1.77
CA HIS A 29 1.01 -5.47 -0.46
C HIS A 29 2.30 -5.08 0.28
N ALA A 30 2.20 -4.07 1.13
CA ALA A 30 3.24 -3.62 2.04
C ALA A 30 2.63 -3.25 3.40
N GLN A 31 3.46 -3.15 4.44
CA GLN A 31 3.02 -2.72 5.76
C GLN A 31 4.05 -1.77 6.39
N GLY A 32 3.57 -0.84 7.22
CA GLY A 32 4.38 0.16 7.91
C GLY A 32 3.76 0.56 9.26
N ASN A 33 4.56 1.16 10.15
CA ASN A 33 4.04 1.69 11.42
C ASN A 33 3.55 3.14 11.27
N THR A 34 3.82 3.77 10.13
CA THR A 34 3.37 5.12 9.77
C THR A 34 2.88 5.13 8.32
N GLU A 35 2.04 6.10 7.94
CA GLU A 35 1.57 6.25 6.55
C GLU A 35 2.68 6.58 5.54
N GLU A 36 3.81 7.10 6.03
CA GLU A 36 4.96 7.50 5.21
C GLU A 36 5.91 6.33 4.89
N GLU A 37 5.86 5.25 5.70
CA GLU A 37 6.64 4.00 5.52
C GLU A 37 5.99 3.05 4.50
#